data_AF-A0A383WJ45-F1
#
_entry.id   AF-A0A383WJ45-F1
#
_cell.length_a   1.000
_cell.length_b   1.000
_cell.length_c   1.000
_cell.angle_alpha   90.00
_cell.angle_beta   90.00
_cell.angle_gamma   90.00
#
_symmetry.space_group_name_H-M   'P 1'
#
loop_
_entity.id
_entity.type
_entity.pdbx_description
1 polymer ?
#
loop_
_entity_poly.entity_id
_entity_poly.type
_entity_poly.pdbx_seq_one_letter_code
_entity_poly.pdbx_strand_id
1 'polypeptide(L)'
;MSMMGITFNIHALCFFAAHGLSGAASTRVGNDLGGGRPHMAWLTVQVAVLMGTLVMLVSSVLLLLGRNQLGRLFTSEADVIMLTAQAVPPLAVSLIGEGANTVLAGVMRGCGRQKIGAAINLATYWGLGLPIACLLAFPGKLGALGLWTGLACTASIQALLMSLTVFKFNWSDEAARAKQLVAAGELVLEDEEPLELLAADRYDSYDDRYDSYGDGGGGAAAGSDSNADKEGMGVGGAVAGLVGQRRAAVQRQDKGSGFQIKAGSPELTRLLP
;
A
#
# COMPACT_ATOMS: atom_id res chain seq x y z
N MET A 1 8.59 -13.56 -31.92
CA MET A 1 7.74 -13.31 -30.72
C MET A 1 8.30 -13.98 -29.47
N SER A 2 8.93 -15.17 -29.57
CA SER A 2 9.36 -15.96 -28.41
C SER A 2 10.38 -15.28 -27.49
N MET A 3 11.36 -14.52 -28.02
CA MET A 3 12.35 -13.80 -27.20
C MET A 3 11.70 -12.79 -26.24
N MET A 4 10.86 -11.87 -26.75
CA MET A 4 10.28 -10.82 -25.91
C MET A 4 9.43 -11.38 -24.77
N GLY A 5 8.67 -12.45 -25.02
CA GLY A 5 7.86 -13.11 -23.98
C GLY A 5 8.73 -13.72 -22.88
N ILE A 6 9.82 -14.41 -23.24
CA ILE A 6 10.76 -14.97 -22.26
C ILE A 6 11.40 -13.85 -21.43
N THR A 7 11.93 -12.83 -22.10
CA THR A 7 12.58 -11.69 -21.43
C THR A 7 11.62 -10.96 -20.48
N PHE A 8 10.36 -10.76 -20.87
CA PHE A 8 9.34 -10.12 -20.04
C PHE A 8 8.95 -10.96 -18.81
N ASN A 9 8.88 -12.29 -18.94
CA ASN A 9 8.64 -13.18 -17.79
C ASN A 9 9.78 -13.12 -16.78
N ILE A 10 11.03 -13.16 -17.27
CA ILE A 10 12.22 -13.02 -16.42
C ILE A 10 12.19 -11.67 -15.69
N HIS A 11 11.87 -10.60 -16.42
CA HIS A 11 11.69 -9.26 -15.86
C HIS A 11 10.65 -9.26 -14.74
N ALA A 12 9.45 -9.78 -15.00
CA ALA A 12 8.35 -9.79 -14.03
C ALA A 12 8.72 -10.52 -12.74
N LEU A 13 9.40 -11.66 -12.83
CA LEU A 13 9.88 -12.41 -11.66
C LEU A 13 10.80 -11.58 -10.77
N CYS A 14 11.75 -10.86 -11.38
CA CYS A 14 12.64 -9.96 -10.62
C CYS A 14 11.85 -8.78 -10.04
N PHE A 15 10.96 -8.19 -10.81
CA PHE A 15 10.17 -7.02 -10.40
C PHE A 15 9.31 -7.30 -9.15
N PHE A 16 8.65 -8.47 -9.07
CA PHE A 16 7.79 -8.80 -7.94
C PHE A 16 8.54 -8.85 -6.60
N ALA A 17 9.82 -9.24 -6.60
CA ALA A 17 10.64 -9.24 -5.40
C ALA A 17 10.79 -7.82 -4.80
N ALA A 18 11.01 -6.80 -5.65
CA ALA A 18 11.05 -5.40 -5.20
C ALA A 18 9.66 -4.81 -4.95
N HIS A 19 8.64 -5.28 -5.67
CA HIS A 19 7.27 -4.78 -5.50
C HIS A 19 6.71 -5.06 -4.10
N GLY A 20 7.09 -6.17 -3.47
CA GLY A 20 6.73 -6.44 -2.07
C GLY A 20 7.22 -5.36 -1.10
N LEU A 21 8.44 -4.86 -1.31
CA LEU A 21 9.02 -3.78 -0.50
C LEU A 21 8.24 -2.46 -0.65
N SER A 22 7.69 -2.19 -1.84
CA SER A 22 6.86 -1.00 -2.09
C SER A 22 5.63 -0.92 -1.17
N GLY A 23 4.97 -2.06 -0.94
CA GLY A 23 3.83 -2.14 -0.02
C GLY A 23 4.23 -1.82 1.42
N ALA A 24 5.31 -2.44 1.89
CA ALA A 24 5.85 -2.20 3.24
C ALA A 24 6.28 -0.74 3.43
N ALA A 25 6.94 -0.14 2.44
CA ALA A 25 7.31 1.27 2.45
C ALA A 25 6.08 2.18 2.51
N SER A 26 5.05 1.90 1.71
CA SER A 26 3.79 2.64 1.70
C SER A 26 3.13 2.67 3.08
N THR A 27 2.97 1.50 3.70
CA THR A 27 2.35 1.39 5.04
C THR A 27 3.18 2.12 6.10
N ARG A 28 4.51 1.93 6.09
CA ARG A 28 5.38 2.52 7.11
C ARG A 28 5.45 4.05 7.01
N VAL A 29 5.59 4.58 5.79
CA VAL A 29 5.55 6.04 5.57
C VAL A 29 4.21 6.63 5.99
N GLY A 30 3.09 5.99 5.62
CA GLY A 30 1.75 6.42 6.04
C GLY A 30 1.60 6.47 7.55
N ASN A 31 2.07 5.43 8.26
CA ASN A 31 2.03 5.36 9.72
C ASN A 31 2.92 6.40 10.40
N ASP A 32 4.10 6.69 9.85
CA ASP A 32 5.01 7.70 10.39
C ASP A 32 4.45 9.12 10.19
N LEU A 33 3.86 9.40 9.03
CA LEU A 33 3.20 10.68 8.74
C LEU A 33 1.94 10.89 9.58
N GLY A 34 1.06 9.90 9.67
CA GLY A 34 -0.16 9.96 10.50
C GLY A 34 0.16 10.10 11.99
N GLY A 35 1.25 9.47 12.45
CA GLY A 35 1.77 9.64 13.81
C GLY A 35 2.50 10.96 14.06
N GLY A 36 2.63 11.85 13.06
CA GLY A 36 3.30 13.13 13.22
C GLY A 36 4.81 13.07 13.37
N ARG A 37 5.46 12.05 12.79
CA ARG A 37 6.90 11.80 12.91
C ARG A 37 7.59 12.01 11.54
N PRO A 38 7.69 13.26 11.04
CA PRO A 38 8.21 13.54 9.70
C PRO A 38 9.66 13.07 9.49
N HIS A 39 10.49 13.16 10.53
CA HIS A 39 11.87 12.67 10.48
C HIS A 39 11.95 11.15 10.27
N MET A 40 11.07 10.39 10.95
CA MET A 40 11.00 8.93 10.79
C MET A 40 10.45 8.54 9.42
N ALA A 41 9.47 9.29 8.91
CA ALA A 41 8.97 9.10 7.55
C ALA A 41 10.09 9.27 6.51
N TRP A 42 10.91 10.32 6.65
CA TRP A 42 12.05 10.54 5.77
C TRP A 42 13.10 9.41 5.85
N LEU A 43 13.44 8.97 7.06
CA LEU A 43 14.36 7.85 7.25
C LEU A 43 13.81 6.57 6.62
N THR A 44 12.51 6.29 6.78
CA THR A 44 11.83 5.16 6.15
C THR A 44 11.97 5.21 4.63
N VAL A 45 11.81 6.39 4.02
CA VAL A 45 12.01 6.57 2.57
C VAL A 45 13.46 6.26 2.16
N GLN A 46 14.44 6.81 2.86
CA GLN A 46 15.86 6.57 2.53
C GLN A 46 16.22 5.09 2.60
N VAL A 47 15.82 4.41 3.68
CA VAL A 47 16.07 2.98 3.88
C VAL A 47 15.33 2.15 2.83
N ALA A 48 14.07 2.47 2.53
CA ALA A 48 13.30 1.74 1.55
C ALA A 48 13.91 1.88 0.15
N VAL A 49 14.32 3.09 -0.25
CA VAL A 49 14.96 3.32 -1.56
C VAL A 49 16.27 2.56 -1.65
N LEU A 50 17.11 2.63 -0.61
CA LEU A 50 18.37 1.88 -0.55
C LEU A 50 18.14 0.37 -0.68
N MET A 51 17.19 -0.19 0.08
CA MET A 51 16.86 -1.61 0.02
C MET A 51 16.30 -2.02 -1.33
N GLY A 52 15.39 -1.23 -1.92
CA GLY A 52 14.78 -1.52 -3.21
C GLY A 52 15.80 -1.50 -4.35
N THR A 53 16.69 -0.49 -4.35
CA THR A 53 17.79 -0.42 -5.30
C THR A 53 18.78 -1.55 -5.11
N LEU A 54 19.10 -1.95 -3.87
CA LEU A 54 20.01 -3.07 -3.60
C LEU A 54 19.44 -4.41 -4.08
N VAL A 55 18.17 -4.69 -3.80
CA VAL A 55 17.49 -5.92 -4.25
C VAL A 55 17.48 -6.00 -5.78
N MET A 56 17.17 -4.89 -6.46
CA MET A 56 17.23 -4.86 -7.92
C MET A 56 18.65 -4.93 -8.46
N LEU A 57 19.64 -4.30 -7.81
CA LEU A 57 21.04 -4.41 -8.20
C LEU A 57 21.54 -5.85 -8.14
N VAL A 58 21.25 -6.56 -7.04
CA VAL A 58 21.57 -7.99 -6.90
C VAL A 58 20.87 -8.81 -7.98
N SER A 59 19.59 -8.55 -8.23
CA SER A 59 18.82 -9.22 -9.27
C SER A 59 19.43 -9.00 -10.66
N SER A 60 19.82 -7.77 -10.98
CA SER A 60 20.50 -7.40 -12.23
C SER A 60 21.84 -8.11 -12.39
N VAL A 61 22.64 -8.20 -11.32
CA VAL A 61 23.92 -8.94 -11.35
C VAL A 61 23.68 -10.42 -11.59
N LEU A 62 22.72 -11.05 -10.89
CA LEU A 62 22.37 -12.45 -11.09
C LEU A 62 21.90 -12.73 -12.53
N LEU A 63 21.11 -11.83 -13.11
CA LEU A 63 20.68 -11.93 -14.51
C LEU A 63 21.85 -11.82 -15.49
N LEU A 64 22.77 -10.88 -15.27
CA LEU A 64 23.95 -10.72 -16.11
C LEU A 64 24.86 -11.95 -16.08
N LEU A 65 25.07 -12.52 -14.89
CA LEU A 65 25.84 -13.76 -14.70
C LEU A 65 25.14 -14.96 -15.36
N GLY A 66 23.80 -15.02 -15.23
CA GLY A 66 22.97 -16.09 -15.79
C GLY A 66 22.64 -15.96 -17.27
N ARG A 67 23.04 -14.86 -17.95
CA ARG A 67 22.50 -14.46 -19.26
C ARG A 67 22.55 -15.56 -20.34
N ASN A 68 23.62 -16.36 -20.34
CA ASN A 68 23.84 -17.41 -21.34
C ASN A 68 23.02 -18.68 -21.03
N GLN A 69 22.73 -18.92 -19.75
CA GLN A 69 22.04 -20.12 -19.27
C GLN A 69 20.53 -19.93 -19.19
N LEU A 70 20.08 -18.69 -18.92
CA LEU A 70 18.66 -18.35 -18.83
C LEU A 70 17.92 -18.65 -20.14
N GLY A 71 18.47 -18.26 -21.29
CA GLY A 71 17.85 -18.55 -22.59
C GLY A 71 17.64 -20.05 -22.82
N ARG A 72 18.60 -20.89 -22.39
CA ARG A 72 18.54 -22.35 -22.53
C ARG A 72 17.48 -23.01 -21.64
N LEU A 73 17.04 -22.33 -20.58
CA LEU A 73 16.01 -22.84 -19.67
C LEU A 73 14.61 -22.71 -20.28
N PHE A 74 14.40 -21.71 -21.15
CA PHE A 74 13.10 -21.42 -21.75
C PHE A 74 12.96 -21.95 -23.19
N THR A 75 14.05 -22.17 -23.91
CA THR A 75 14.01 -22.66 -25.29
C THR A 75 15.29 -23.38 -25.70
N SER A 76 15.16 -24.29 -26.67
CA SER A 76 16.26 -25.00 -27.32
C SER A 76 16.72 -24.33 -28.63
N GLU A 77 16.02 -23.29 -29.08
CA GLU A 77 16.33 -22.55 -30.31
C GLU A 77 17.53 -21.61 -30.12
N ALA A 78 18.63 -21.88 -30.82
CA ALA A 78 19.89 -21.15 -30.67
C ALA A 78 19.77 -19.64 -30.97
N ASP A 79 18.99 -19.28 -31.98
CA ASP A 79 18.78 -17.88 -32.37
C ASP A 79 18.04 -17.09 -31.28
N VAL A 80 17.05 -17.71 -30.63
CA VAL A 80 16.29 -17.09 -29.54
C VAL A 80 17.15 -16.94 -28.29
N ILE A 81 18.01 -17.92 -28.00
CA ILE A 81 18.96 -17.85 -26.88
C ILE A 81 19.93 -16.68 -27.07
N MET A 82 20.51 -16.55 -28.26
CA MET A 82 21.48 -15.49 -28.57
C MET A 82 20.82 -14.10 -28.48
N LEU A 83 19.64 -13.94 -29.07
CA LEU A 83 18.88 -12.69 -29.01
C LEU A 83 18.49 -12.33 -27.57
N THR A 84 18.08 -13.31 -26.76
CA THR A 84 17.76 -13.10 -25.34
C THR A 84 19.00 -12.64 -24.59
N ALA A 85 20.15 -13.29 -24.77
CA ALA A 85 21.41 -12.93 -24.12
C ALA A 85 21.89 -11.52 -24.45
N GLN A 86 21.60 -11.01 -25.65
CA GLN A 86 21.88 -9.62 -26.04
C GLN A 86 20.90 -8.61 -25.40
N ALA A 87 19.67 -9.02 -25.11
CA ALA A 87 18.67 -8.17 -24.45
C ALA A 87 18.83 -8.10 -22.92
N VAL A 88 19.53 -9.06 -22.30
CA VAL A 88 19.74 -9.08 -20.83
C VAL A 88 20.50 -7.84 -20.31
N PRO A 89 21.57 -7.34 -20.94
CA PRO A 89 22.26 -6.14 -20.44
C PRO A 89 21.40 -4.88 -20.31
N PRO A 90 20.65 -4.42 -21.34
CA PRO A 90 19.77 -3.27 -21.16
C PRO A 90 18.65 -3.52 -20.15
N LEU A 91 18.13 -4.75 -20.07
CA LEU A 91 17.17 -5.14 -19.04
C LEU A 91 17.75 -5.08 -17.62
N ALA A 92 19.00 -5.52 -17.44
CA ALA A 92 19.66 -5.46 -16.14
C ALA A 92 19.83 -4.01 -15.67
N VAL A 93 20.09 -3.08 -16.59
CA VAL A 93 20.14 -1.64 -16.29
C VAL A 93 18.73 -1.12 -15.94
N SER A 94 17.69 -1.51 -16.69
CA SER A 94 16.32 -1.03 -16.43
C SER A 94 15.82 -1.45 -15.04
N LEU A 95 16.13 -2.68 -14.61
CA LEU A 95 15.75 -3.19 -13.29
C LEU A 95 16.27 -2.32 -12.14
N ILE A 96 17.49 -1.79 -12.24
CA ILE A 96 18.06 -0.91 -11.19
C ILE A 96 17.19 0.35 -11.01
N GLY A 97 16.82 0.99 -12.13
CA GLY A 97 15.93 2.15 -12.12
C GLY A 97 14.53 1.81 -11.64
N GLU A 98 14.02 0.65 -12.01
CA GLU A 98 12.71 0.17 -11.58
C GLU A 98 12.63 -0.11 -10.08
N GLY A 99 13.72 -0.56 -9.45
CA GLY A 99 13.78 -0.76 -8.00
C GLY A 99 13.50 0.53 -7.24
N ALA A 100 14.17 1.62 -7.62
CA ALA A 100 13.93 2.94 -7.06
C ALA A 100 12.49 3.42 -7.34
N ASN A 101 12.04 3.34 -8.59
CA ASN A 101 10.69 3.76 -8.99
C ASN A 101 9.60 3.02 -8.22
N THR A 102 9.74 1.71 -8.05
CA THR A 102 8.76 0.86 -7.39
C THR A 102 8.59 1.25 -5.93
N VAL A 103 9.71 1.48 -5.23
CA VAL A 103 9.66 1.95 -3.85
C VAL A 103 9.11 3.37 -3.76
N LEU A 104 9.58 4.30 -4.59
CA LEU A 104 9.11 5.69 -4.60
C LEU A 104 7.61 5.78 -4.91
N ALA A 105 7.09 4.92 -5.78
CA ALA A 105 5.65 4.78 -6.01
C ALA A 105 4.90 4.29 -4.77
N GLY A 106 5.49 3.38 -3.99
CA GLY A 106 4.99 2.99 -2.67
C GLY A 106 4.98 4.16 -1.69
N VAL A 107 6.08 4.91 -1.61
CA VAL A 107 6.20 6.10 -0.76
C VAL A 107 5.12 7.13 -1.11
N MET A 108 4.92 7.46 -2.39
CA MET A 108 3.87 8.40 -2.79
C MET A 108 2.47 7.92 -2.45
N ARG A 109 2.20 6.61 -2.52
CA ARG A 109 0.93 6.04 -2.03
C ARG A 109 0.80 6.21 -0.52
N GLY A 110 1.86 5.92 0.23
CA GLY A 110 1.92 6.13 1.68
C GLY A 110 1.72 7.58 2.11
N CYS A 111 2.21 8.53 1.32
CA CYS A 111 1.97 9.95 1.52
C CYS A 111 0.57 10.41 1.07
N GLY A 112 -0.17 9.63 0.28
CA GLY A 112 -1.40 10.09 -0.39
C GLY A 112 -1.14 11.13 -1.50
N ARG A 113 -0.01 11.01 -2.19
CA ARG A 113 0.46 11.85 -3.31
C ARG A 113 0.50 11.08 -4.64
N GLN A 114 -0.28 10.00 -4.78
CA GLN A 114 -0.29 9.14 -5.96
C GLN A 114 -0.58 9.88 -7.28
N LYS A 115 -1.31 11.01 -7.25
CA LYS A 115 -1.59 11.83 -8.43
C LYS A 115 -0.31 12.41 -9.06
N ILE A 116 0.64 12.85 -8.24
CA ILE A 116 1.93 13.36 -8.71
C ILE A 116 2.70 12.24 -9.38
N GLY A 117 2.73 11.07 -8.75
CA GLY A 117 3.36 9.88 -9.29
C GLY A 117 2.80 9.43 -10.64
N ALA A 118 1.47 9.41 -10.75
CA ALA A 118 0.78 9.07 -11.99
C ALA A 118 1.12 10.07 -13.11
N ALA A 119 1.16 11.37 -12.80
CA ALA A 119 1.52 12.40 -13.76
C ALA A 119 2.98 12.24 -14.25
N ILE A 120 3.92 11.99 -13.34
CA ILE A 120 5.32 11.72 -13.71
C ILE A 120 5.40 10.49 -14.60
N ASN A 121 4.76 9.38 -14.20
CA ASN A 121 4.76 8.12 -14.95
C ASN A 121 4.18 8.29 -16.37
N LEU A 122 3.10 9.06 -16.51
CA LEU A 122 2.50 9.34 -17.81
C LEU A 122 3.46 10.16 -18.67
N ALA A 123 4.02 11.24 -18.13
CA ALA A 123 4.93 12.13 -18.85
C ALA A 123 6.21 11.40 -19.31
N THR A 124 6.77 10.54 -18.46
CA THR A 124 7.99 9.80 -18.79
C THR A 124 7.73 8.69 -19.79
N TYR A 125 6.80 7.76 -19.54
CA TYR A 125 6.61 6.62 -20.43
C TYR A 125 6.00 6.99 -21.77
N TRP A 126 5.01 7.89 -21.80
CA TRP A 126 4.34 8.27 -23.03
C TRP A 126 5.04 9.42 -23.73
N GLY A 127 5.49 10.43 -22.98
CA GLY A 127 6.09 11.63 -23.54
C GLY A 127 7.55 11.44 -23.97
N LEU A 128 8.34 10.65 -23.23
CA LEU A 128 9.77 10.44 -23.53
C LEU A 128 10.07 9.02 -23.96
N GLY A 129 9.53 8.03 -23.24
CA GLY A 129 9.92 6.64 -23.41
C GLY A 129 9.49 6.05 -24.73
N LEU A 130 8.24 6.30 -25.14
CA LEU A 130 7.75 5.83 -26.43
C LEU A 130 8.53 6.44 -27.61
N PRO A 131 8.76 7.78 -27.69
CA PRO A 131 9.64 8.35 -28.71
C PRO A 131 11.06 7.78 -28.70
N ILE A 132 11.70 7.67 -27.53
CA ILE A 132 13.08 7.16 -27.42
C ILE A 132 13.15 5.70 -27.89
N ALA A 133 12.21 4.85 -27.45
CA ALA A 133 12.15 3.45 -27.85
C ALA A 133 11.92 3.30 -29.37
N CYS A 134 11.00 4.08 -29.95
CA CYS A 134 10.75 4.07 -31.39
C CYS A 134 11.97 4.55 -32.20
N LEU A 135 12.64 5.62 -31.76
CA LEU A 135 13.84 6.14 -32.41
C LEU A 135 15.02 5.15 -32.38
N LEU A 136 15.18 4.40 -31.29
CA LEU A 136 16.21 3.37 -31.18
C LEU A 136 15.84 2.10 -31.97
N ALA A 137 14.56 1.72 -31.97
CA ALA A 137 14.11 0.48 -32.61
C ALA A 137 14.10 0.57 -34.15
N PHE A 138 13.51 1.62 -34.74
CA PHE A 138 13.33 1.71 -36.19
C PHE A 138 14.46 2.48 -36.89
N PRO A 139 14.68 3.79 -36.67
CA PRO A 139 15.82 4.50 -37.26
C PRO A 139 17.18 3.93 -36.85
N GLY A 140 17.33 3.58 -35.57
CA GLY A 140 18.54 2.97 -35.04
C GLY A 140 18.79 1.54 -35.52
N LYS A 141 17.81 0.89 -36.16
CA LYS A 141 17.84 -0.50 -36.64
C LYS A 141 18.21 -1.53 -35.56
N LEU A 142 18.03 -1.18 -34.28
CA LEU A 142 18.31 -2.07 -33.15
C LEU A 142 17.14 -3.02 -32.84
N GLY A 143 15.96 -2.81 -33.46
CA GLY A 143 14.79 -3.67 -33.30
C GLY A 143 14.41 -3.84 -31.82
N ALA A 144 14.37 -5.10 -31.37
CA ALA A 144 14.01 -5.41 -29.99
C ALA A 144 15.03 -4.90 -28.95
N LEU A 145 16.32 -4.84 -29.29
CA LEU A 145 17.33 -4.24 -28.40
C LEU A 145 17.07 -2.75 -28.22
N GLY A 146 16.67 -2.06 -29.29
CA GLY A 146 16.28 -0.65 -29.26
C GLY A 146 15.14 -0.37 -28.29
N LEU A 147 14.12 -1.24 -28.30
CA LEU A 147 13.00 -1.20 -27.34
C LEU A 147 13.47 -1.37 -25.89
N TRP A 148 14.29 -2.37 -25.60
CA TRP A 148 14.82 -2.59 -24.24
C TRP A 148 15.73 -1.45 -23.77
N THR A 149 16.58 -0.91 -24.64
CA THR A 149 17.40 0.26 -24.32
C THR A 149 16.54 1.50 -24.07
N GLY A 150 15.47 1.70 -24.85
CA GLY A 150 14.54 2.80 -24.64
C GLY A 150 13.82 2.68 -23.30
N LEU A 151 13.41 1.45 -22.92
CA LEU A 151 12.83 1.17 -21.62
C LEU A 151 13.80 1.49 -20.48
N ALA A 152 15.07 1.08 -20.60
CA ALA A 152 16.11 1.37 -19.61
C ALA A 152 16.35 2.88 -19.42
N CYS A 153 16.44 3.63 -20.52
CA CYS A 153 16.55 5.09 -20.49
C CYS A 153 15.34 5.72 -19.79
N THR A 154 14.13 5.29 -20.14
CA THR A 154 12.89 5.79 -19.57
C THR A 154 12.82 5.53 -18.06
N ALA A 155 13.10 4.29 -17.64
CA ALA A 155 13.11 3.91 -16.23
C ALA A 155 14.12 4.75 -15.43
N SER A 156 15.30 5.02 -16.00
CA SER A 156 16.33 5.85 -15.38
C SER A 156 15.89 7.31 -15.22
N ILE A 157 15.32 7.90 -16.28
CA ILE A 157 14.79 9.28 -16.24
C ILE A 157 13.66 9.38 -15.21
N GLN A 158 12.75 8.42 -15.19
CA GLN A 158 11.66 8.41 -14.23
C GLN A 158 12.15 8.24 -12.79
N ALA A 159 13.13 7.38 -12.56
CA ALA A 159 13.73 7.19 -11.24
C ALA A 159 14.34 8.50 -10.72
N LEU A 160 15.03 9.23 -11.59
CA LEU A 160 15.57 10.54 -11.27
C LEU A 160 14.47 11.55 -10.93
N LEU A 161 13.44 11.67 -11.77
CA LEU A 161 12.34 12.61 -11.56
C LEU A 161 11.56 12.29 -10.27
N MET A 162 11.18 11.02 -10.06
CA MET A 162 10.53 10.56 -8.83
C MET A 162 11.38 10.88 -7.59
N SER A 163 12.68 10.59 -7.66
CA SER A 163 13.60 10.86 -6.56
C SER A 163 13.62 12.35 -6.26
N LEU A 164 13.86 13.20 -7.26
CA LEU A 164 13.91 14.65 -7.10
C LEU A 164 12.62 15.22 -6.51
N THR A 165 11.46 14.71 -6.92
CA THR A 165 10.16 15.10 -6.37
C THR A 165 10.08 14.77 -4.88
N VAL A 166 10.42 13.54 -4.49
CA VAL A 166 10.36 13.08 -3.10
C VAL A 166 11.42 13.78 -2.22
N PHE A 167 12.61 14.05 -2.74
CA PHE A 167 13.64 14.84 -2.05
C PHE A 167 13.21 16.28 -1.78
N LYS A 168 12.37 16.85 -2.65
CA LYS A 168 11.83 18.22 -2.50
C LYS A 168 10.61 18.30 -1.58
N PHE A 169 10.06 17.18 -1.11
CA PHE A 169 8.94 17.23 -0.19
C PHE A 169 9.37 17.82 1.15
N ASN A 170 8.61 18.81 1.61
CA ASN A 170 8.68 19.23 2.99
C ASN A 170 7.93 18.20 3.85
N TRP A 171 8.68 17.30 4.47
CA TRP A 171 8.14 16.21 5.27
C TRP A 171 7.33 16.70 6.46
N SER A 172 7.63 17.89 7.00
CA SER A 172 6.85 18.51 8.07
C SER A 172 5.45 18.90 7.59
N ASP A 173 5.35 19.51 6.41
CA ASP A 173 4.07 19.88 5.79
C ASP A 173 3.26 18.63 5.44
N GLU A 174 3.94 17.58 4.96
CA GLU A 174 3.28 16.32 4.61
C GLU A 174 2.74 15.59 5.85
N ALA A 175 3.45 15.65 6.98
CA ALA A 175 2.97 15.12 8.26
C ALA A 175 1.80 15.94 8.82
N ALA A 176 1.84 17.27 8.70
CA ALA A 176 0.73 18.14 9.09
C ALA A 176 -0.53 17.83 8.26
N ARG A 177 -0.36 17.68 6.94
CA ARG A 177 -1.44 17.27 6.02
C ARG A 177 -2.02 15.90 6.39
N ALA A 178 -1.16 14.92 6.68
CA ALA A 178 -1.61 13.59 7.07
C ALA A 178 -2.45 13.63 8.37
N LYS A 179 -2.04 14.42 9.38
CA LYS A 179 -2.84 14.62 10.61
C LYS A 179 -4.20 15.24 10.33
N GLN A 180 -4.27 16.25 9.47
CA GLN A 180 -5.55 16.87 9.09
C GLN A 180 -6.49 15.87 8.42
N LEU A 181 -5.95 15.00 7.55
CA LEU A 181 -6.75 13.96 6.88
C LEU A 181 -7.27 12.91 7.86
N VAL A 182 -6.48 12.53 8.88
CA VAL A 182 -6.93 11.61 9.93
C VAL A 182 -8.03 12.24 10.78
N ALA A 183 -7.85 13.49 11.23
CA ALA A 183 -8.85 14.21 12.03
C ALA A 183 -10.15 14.43 11.25
N ALA A 184 -10.07 14.81 9.97
CA ALA A 184 -11.26 14.95 9.12
C ALA A 184 -11.97 13.60 8.91
N GLY A 185 -11.23 12.49 8.83
CA GLY A 185 -11.82 11.16 8.76
C GLY A 185 -12.54 10.76 10.05
N GLU A 186 -11.98 11.11 11.21
CA GLU A 186 -12.60 10.83 12.52
C GLU A 186 -13.94 11.57 12.68
N LEU A 187 -14.00 12.85 12.30
CA LEU A 187 -15.25 13.63 12.30
C LEU A 187 -16.32 13.01 11.40
N VAL A 188 -15.95 12.51 10.21
CA VAL A 188 -16.90 11.82 9.32
C VAL A 188 -17.42 10.52 9.95
N LEU A 189 -16.59 9.79 10.68
CA LEU A 189 -17.02 8.57 11.39
C LEU A 189 -17.84 8.86 12.65
N GLU A 190 -17.70 10.03 13.26
CA GLU A 190 -18.54 10.50 14.36
C GLU A 190 -19.91 11.00 13.86
N ASP A 191 -19.94 11.65 12.69
CA ASP A 191 -21.18 12.13 12.05
C ASP A 191 -21.98 10.98 11.38
N GLU A 192 -21.30 9.92 10.93
CA GLU A 192 -21.94 8.65 10.56
C GLU A 192 -22.23 7.82 11.82
N GLU A 193 -23.30 8.20 12.54
CA GLU A 193 -23.92 7.36 13.57
C GLU A 193 -23.97 5.90 13.06
N PRO A 194 -23.47 4.89 13.79
CA PRO A 194 -23.27 3.57 13.23
C PRO A 194 -24.62 3.06 12.72
N LEU A 195 -24.67 2.66 11.45
CA LEU A 195 -25.81 1.91 10.90
C LEU A 195 -26.19 0.69 11.77
N GLU A 196 -25.28 0.22 12.63
CA GLU A 196 -25.54 -0.75 13.71
C GLU A 196 -26.40 -0.23 14.86
N LEU A 197 -26.25 1.04 15.28
CA LEU A 197 -27.03 1.67 16.35
C LEU A 197 -28.44 1.99 15.85
N LEU A 198 -28.56 2.53 14.63
CA LEU A 198 -29.85 2.68 13.93
C LEU A 198 -30.50 1.34 13.53
N ALA A 199 -29.71 0.28 13.32
CA ALA A 199 -30.23 -1.07 13.09
C ALA A 199 -30.65 -1.75 14.40
N ALA A 200 -29.93 -1.54 15.51
CA ALA A 200 -30.28 -2.04 16.83
C ALA A 200 -31.55 -1.37 17.35
N ASP A 201 -31.68 -0.05 17.20
CA ASP A 201 -32.89 0.70 17.56
C ASP A 201 -34.09 0.27 16.69
N ARG A 202 -33.83 -0.09 15.41
CA ARG A 202 -34.85 -0.67 14.52
C ARG A 202 -35.20 -2.11 14.90
N TYR A 203 -34.24 -2.90 15.41
CA TYR A 203 -34.42 -4.28 15.84
C TYR A 203 -35.23 -4.34 17.15
N ASP A 204 -34.89 -3.50 18.14
CA ASP A 204 -35.67 -3.33 19.37
C ASP A 204 -37.10 -2.84 19.07
N SER A 205 -37.27 -1.92 18.12
CA SER A 205 -38.62 -1.51 17.67
C SER A 205 -39.40 -2.60 16.92
N TYR A 206 -38.70 -3.63 16.42
CA TYR A 206 -39.30 -4.78 15.75
C TYR A 206 -39.71 -5.83 16.77
N ASP A 207 -38.91 -6.03 17.81
CA ASP A 207 -39.17 -6.98 18.91
C ASP A 207 -40.34 -6.52 19.79
N ASP A 208 -40.40 -5.22 20.13
CA ASP A 208 -41.55 -4.61 20.82
C ASP A 208 -42.87 -4.79 20.03
N ARG A 209 -42.77 -4.86 18.70
CA ARG A 209 -43.92 -5.07 17.82
C ARG A 209 -44.34 -6.55 17.75
N TYR A 210 -43.43 -7.48 18.04
CA TYR A 210 -43.71 -8.92 18.14
C TYR A 210 -44.26 -9.30 19.51
N ASP A 211 -43.73 -8.72 20.58
CA ASP A 211 -44.23 -8.93 21.95
C ASP A 211 -45.65 -8.39 22.14
N SER A 212 -46.04 -7.35 21.39
CA SER A 212 -47.44 -6.89 21.33
C SER A 212 -48.41 -7.91 20.72
N TYR A 213 -47.93 -8.95 20.00
CA TYR A 213 -48.76 -10.04 19.47
C TYR A 213 -48.66 -11.35 20.28
N GLY A 214 -47.74 -11.41 21.26
CA GLY A 214 -47.33 -12.66 21.93
C GLY A 214 -48.02 -13.03 23.24
N ASP A 215 -48.96 -12.23 23.76
CA ASP A 215 -49.66 -12.54 25.02
C ASP A 215 -50.93 -13.39 24.81
N GLY A 216 -50.77 -14.54 24.12
CA GLY A 216 -51.89 -15.33 23.61
C GLY A 216 -51.67 -16.83 23.46
N GLY A 217 -50.91 -17.49 24.36
CA GLY A 217 -51.12 -18.91 24.70
C GLY A 217 -50.22 -19.99 24.07
N GLY A 218 -49.41 -20.64 24.93
CA GLY A 218 -49.39 -22.10 25.12
C GLY A 218 -48.53 -23.02 24.21
N GLY A 219 -47.44 -23.57 24.77
CA GLY A 219 -47.22 -25.03 24.82
C GLY A 219 -46.26 -25.74 23.84
N ALA A 220 -45.08 -26.12 24.37
CA ALA A 220 -44.32 -27.37 24.17
C ALA A 220 -43.86 -27.86 22.77
N ALA A 221 -42.55 -28.06 22.59
CA ALA A 221 -41.88 -29.39 22.56
C ALA A 221 -40.42 -29.31 22.08
N ALA A 222 -39.64 -30.31 22.48
CA ALA A 222 -38.18 -30.41 22.44
C ALA A 222 -37.58 -30.98 21.14
N GLY A 223 -36.34 -30.58 20.85
CA GLY A 223 -35.17 -31.44 20.59
C GLY A 223 -35.05 -32.24 19.27
N SER A 224 -34.01 -31.94 18.47
CA SER A 224 -32.83 -32.80 18.17
C SER A 224 -32.18 -32.50 16.80
N ASP A 225 -30.87 -32.20 16.85
CA ASP A 225 -29.77 -32.48 15.90
C ASP A 225 -29.94 -32.29 14.36
N SER A 226 -29.18 -31.36 13.79
CA SER A 226 -27.84 -31.65 13.23
C SER A 226 -27.42 -30.65 12.13
N ASN A 227 -26.20 -30.13 12.29
CA ASN A 227 -25.17 -30.10 11.25
C ASN A 227 -25.47 -29.38 9.91
N ALA A 228 -25.63 -28.06 9.99
CA ALA A 228 -25.30 -27.05 8.97
C ALA A 228 -25.16 -25.77 9.80
N ASP A 229 -24.03 -25.10 10.00
CA ASP A 229 -23.08 -24.64 9.00
C ASP A 229 -21.71 -24.40 9.67
N LYS A 230 -20.70 -25.12 9.22
CA LYS A 230 -19.34 -24.59 9.20
C LYS A 230 -19.13 -24.09 7.78
N GLU A 231 -19.21 -22.78 7.55
CA GLU A 231 -18.48 -22.06 6.49
C GLU A 231 -18.91 -20.59 6.47
N GLY A 232 -18.24 -19.75 7.26
CA GLY A 232 -18.54 -18.32 7.31
C GLY A 232 -17.62 -17.48 8.19
N MET A 233 -16.42 -17.97 8.53
CA MET A 233 -15.44 -17.16 9.27
C MET A 233 -14.64 -16.31 8.27
N GLY A 234 -15.33 -15.33 7.69
CA GLY A 234 -14.72 -14.26 6.93
C GLY A 234 -13.92 -13.33 7.84
N VAL A 235 -13.02 -12.56 7.22
CA VAL A 235 -12.14 -11.54 7.82
C VAL A 235 -12.86 -10.61 8.82
N GLY A 236 -14.18 -10.43 8.71
CA GLY A 236 -15.01 -9.68 9.65
C GLY A 236 -15.06 -10.25 11.08
N GLY A 237 -15.02 -11.58 11.26
CA GLY A 237 -15.04 -12.19 12.60
C GLY A 237 -13.75 -11.95 13.39
N ALA A 238 -12.61 -11.93 12.69
CA ALA A 238 -11.31 -11.62 13.29
C ALA A 238 -11.19 -10.13 13.68
N VAL A 239 -11.78 -9.24 12.89
CA VAL A 239 -11.82 -7.79 13.16
C VAL A 239 -12.78 -7.47 14.32
N ALA A 240 -13.95 -8.10 14.37
CA ALA A 240 -14.88 -7.97 15.50
C ALA A 240 -14.26 -8.44 16.83
N GLY A 241 -13.47 -9.53 16.78
CA GLY A 241 -12.71 -10.01 17.94
C GLY A 241 -11.65 -9.02 18.44
N LEU A 242 -10.92 -8.38 17.53
CA LEU A 242 -9.90 -7.36 17.87
C LEU A 242 -10.53 -6.06 18.40
N VAL A 243 -11.69 -5.64 17.87
CA VAL A 243 -12.43 -4.48 18.36
C VAL A 243 -13.03 -4.75 19.75
N GLY A 244 -13.56 -5.95 19.97
CA GLY A 244 -14.06 -6.40 21.28
C GLY A 244 -12.97 -6.44 22.36
N GLN A 245 -11.78 -6.95 22.02
CA GLN A 245 -10.62 -6.92 22.93
C GLN A 245 -10.15 -5.50 23.25
N ARG A 246 -10.19 -4.57 22.27
CA ARG A 246 -9.79 -3.17 22.48
C ARG A 246 -10.79 -2.41 23.34
N ARG A 247 -12.10 -2.62 23.17
CA ARG A 247 -13.16 -2.07 24.05
C ARG A 247 -13.01 -2.57 25.49
N ALA A 248 -12.76 -3.85 25.69
CA ALA A 248 -12.56 -4.42 27.03
C ALA A 248 -11.29 -3.89 27.73
N ALA A 249 -10.23 -3.58 26.98
CA ALA A 249 -9.01 -2.98 27.53
C ALA A 249 -9.22 -1.52 27.97
N VAL A 250 -9.95 -0.72 27.17
CA VAL A 250 -10.28 0.67 27.51
C VAL A 250 -11.20 0.76 28.73
N GLN A 251 -12.19 -0.13 28.84
CA GLN A 251 -13.09 -0.18 30.00
C GLN A 251 -12.41 -0.64 31.30
N ARG A 252 -11.35 -1.45 31.21
CA ARG A 252 -10.52 -1.80 32.38
C ARG A 252 -9.61 -0.65 32.82
N GLN A 253 -9.20 0.20 31.89
CA GLN A 253 -8.38 1.37 32.20
C GLN A 253 -9.21 2.47 32.89
N ASP A 254 -10.48 2.63 32.48
CA ASP A 254 -11.40 3.63 33.03
C ASP A 254 -11.91 3.30 34.45
N LYS A 255 -12.05 1.99 34.78
CA LYS A 255 -12.36 1.54 36.15
C LYS A 255 -11.17 1.64 37.13
N GLY A 256 -9.96 1.95 36.66
CA GLY A 256 -8.76 2.08 37.48
C GLY A 256 -8.49 3.48 38.04
N SER A 257 -9.17 4.52 37.52
CA SER A 257 -8.91 5.92 37.85
C SER A 257 -10.12 6.61 38.51
N GLY A 258 -10.68 6.00 39.55
CA GLY A 258 -11.61 6.68 40.45
C GLY A 258 -10.86 7.52 41.48
N PHE A 259 -10.36 8.71 41.11
CA PHE A 259 -9.90 9.71 42.08
C PHE A 259 -11.00 10.74 42.32
N GLN A 260 -11.49 10.75 43.56
CA GLN A 260 -12.57 11.58 44.08
C GLN A 260 -12.29 13.10 43.91
N ILE A 261 -13.18 13.82 43.23
CA ILE A 261 -13.27 15.29 43.35
C ILE A 261 -14.34 15.59 44.40
N LYS A 262 -13.89 15.93 45.61
CA LYS A 262 -14.73 16.41 46.70
C LYS A 262 -14.99 17.90 46.46
N ALA A 263 -16.25 18.25 46.18
CA ALA A 263 -16.74 19.61 46.14
C ALA A 263 -16.68 20.26 47.54
N GLY A 264 -16.23 21.51 47.63
CA GLY A 264 -16.38 22.34 48.82
C GLY A 264 -15.30 23.40 48.99
N SER A 265 -15.60 24.65 48.66
CA SER A 265 -15.42 25.86 49.51
C SER A 265 -15.49 27.15 48.67
N PRO A 266 -16.31 28.14 49.05
CA PRO A 266 -16.42 29.44 48.38
C PRO A 266 -15.43 30.42 49.01
N GLU A 267 -14.52 31.00 48.24
CA GLU A 267 -13.78 32.25 48.56
C GLU A 267 -12.76 32.47 47.43
N LEU A 268 -13.05 33.37 46.48
CA LEU A 268 -12.06 34.19 45.73
C LEU A 268 -12.76 35.01 44.62
N THR A 269 -13.83 35.72 44.97
CA THR A 269 -14.33 36.85 44.17
C THR A 269 -13.84 38.14 44.81
N ARG A 270 -12.59 38.50 44.56
CA ARG A 270 -12.02 39.85 44.74
C ARG A 270 -10.62 39.87 44.14
N LEU A 271 -10.27 40.99 43.49
CA LEU A 271 -9.01 41.31 42.78
C LEU A 271 -9.08 40.87 41.30
N LEU A 272 -9.38 41.75 40.34
CA LEU A 272 -8.58 42.92 39.94
C LEU A 272 -9.33 43.74 38.84
N PRO A 273 -8.86 44.95 38.52
CA PRO A 273 -9.51 46.25 38.70
C PRO A 273 -10.66 46.60 37.72
#